data_AF-A0A931R024-F1
#
_entry.id   AF-A0A931R024-F1
#
_cell.length_a   1.000
_cell.length_b   1.000
_cell.length_c   1.000
_cell.angle_alpha   90.00
_cell.angle_beta   90.00
_cell.angle_gamma   90.00
#
_symmetry.space_group_name_H-M   'P 1'
#
loop_
_entity.id
_entity.type
_entity.pdbx_description
1 polymer ?
#
loop_
_entity_poly.entity_id
_entity_poly.type
_entity_poly.pdbx_seq_one_letter_code
_entity_poly.pdbx_strand_id
1 'polypeptide(L)'
;MTESASNEPGGAPGPASGPTRGSVALVAVTLALLAALAWALKPDRPDFKPAPLEPPPEDCPKVQREFLPSNVTEILEPSLGGLTPARKNRALYRLNMEPCTCGCSLSIAACRVHNLDCKISKELAEKIIAEVRAESETKRER
;
A
#
# COMPACT_ATOMS: atom_id res chain seq x y z
N MET A 1 -28.77 45.80 -50.94
CA MET A 1 -28.59 45.11 -52.23
C MET A 1 -28.38 43.63 -51.90
N THR A 2 -29.29 42.78 -52.40
CA THR A 2 -29.22 41.30 -52.57
C THR A 2 -28.95 40.46 -51.30
N GLU A 3 -29.61 39.36 -50.98
CA GLU A 3 -30.59 38.51 -51.69
C GLU A 3 -31.22 37.59 -50.63
N SER A 4 -32.53 37.39 -50.69
CA SER A 4 -33.18 36.27 -50.02
C SER A 4 -32.93 35.00 -50.83
N ALA A 5 -32.47 33.93 -50.20
CA ALA A 5 -32.55 32.58 -50.77
C ALA A 5 -33.26 31.66 -49.77
N SER A 6 -34.50 31.32 -50.13
CA SER A 6 -35.30 30.24 -49.56
C SER A 6 -34.82 28.89 -50.08
N ASN A 7 -34.86 27.84 -49.26
CA ASN A 7 -35.48 26.56 -49.62
C ASN A 7 -35.60 25.60 -48.42
N GLU A 8 -36.84 25.15 -48.21
CA GLU A 8 -37.31 24.02 -47.37
C GLU A 8 -36.96 22.64 -48.01
N PRO A 9 -37.49 21.49 -47.55
CA PRO A 9 -37.52 20.90 -46.20
C PRO A 9 -37.04 19.42 -46.21
N GLY A 10 -36.95 18.81 -45.01
CA GLY A 10 -37.35 17.41 -44.79
C GLY A 10 -36.57 16.29 -45.48
N GLY A 11 -35.44 15.90 -44.91
CA GLY A 11 -34.86 14.56 -45.11
C GLY A 11 -35.43 13.57 -44.09
N ALA A 12 -36.17 12.55 -44.55
CA ALA A 12 -36.67 11.47 -43.71
C ALA A 12 -35.52 10.70 -43.02
N PRO A 13 -35.70 10.19 -41.78
CA PRO A 13 -34.73 9.26 -41.21
C PRO A 13 -34.77 7.95 -42.01
N GLY A 14 -33.64 7.61 -42.64
CA GLY A 14 -33.48 6.35 -43.37
C GLY A 14 -33.66 5.14 -42.44
N PRO A 15 -33.99 3.96 -43.00
CA PRO A 15 -34.18 2.76 -42.20
C PRO A 15 -32.90 2.43 -41.44
N ALA A 16 -33.01 2.25 -40.12
CA ALA A 16 -31.91 1.82 -39.29
C ALA A 16 -31.45 0.44 -39.77
N SER A 17 -30.33 0.40 -40.49
CA SER A 17 -29.69 -0.82 -40.95
C SER A 17 -29.30 -1.68 -39.74
N GLY A 18 -30.00 -2.81 -39.56
CA GLY A 18 -29.61 -3.81 -38.58
C GLY A 18 -28.19 -4.35 -38.89
N PRO A 19 -27.48 -4.91 -37.89
CA PRO A 19 -26.14 -5.44 -38.10
C PRO A 19 -26.13 -6.47 -39.23
N THR A 20 -25.28 -6.27 -40.23
CA THR A 20 -25.09 -7.27 -41.29
C THR A 20 -24.47 -8.53 -40.68
N ARG A 21 -24.74 -9.70 -41.28
CA ARG A 21 -24.19 -11.00 -40.80
C ARG A 21 -22.66 -10.96 -40.63
N GLY A 22 -21.95 -10.16 -41.42
CA GLY A 22 -20.50 -9.94 -41.28
C GLY A 22 -20.13 -9.22 -39.98
N SER A 23 -20.88 -8.20 -39.58
CA SER A 23 -20.66 -7.48 -38.31
C SER A 23 -20.90 -8.37 -37.09
N VAL A 24 -21.90 -9.26 -37.15
CA VAL A 24 -22.18 -10.22 -36.08
C VAL A 24 -21.07 -11.25 -35.93
N ALA A 25 -20.54 -11.76 -37.05
CA ALA A 25 -19.43 -12.71 -37.05
C ALA A 25 -18.14 -12.09 -36.49
N LEU A 26 -17.83 -10.85 -36.85
CA LEU A 26 -16.66 -10.13 -36.32
C LEU A 26 -16.75 -9.98 -34.78
N VAL A 27 -17.91 -9.59 -34.26
CA VAL A 27 -18.14 -9.44 -32.81
C VAL A 27 -18.00 -10.77 -32.08
N ALA A 28 -18.52 -11.86 -32.66
CA ALA A 28 -18.38 -13.19 -32.05
C ALA A 28 -16.90 -13.63 -31.98
N VAL A 29 -16.13 -13.40 -33.05
CA VAL A 29 -14.71 -13.75 -33.11
C VAL A 29 -13.89 -12.90 -32.12
N THR A 30 -14.16 -11.59 -32.04
CA THR A 30 -13.44 -10.74 -31.08
C THR A 30 -13.75 -11.11 -29.64
N LEU A 31 -15.00 -11.42 -29.30
CA LEU A 31 -15.37 -11.91 -27.97
C LEU A 31 -14.68 -13.23 -27.62
N ALA A 32 -14.60 -14.17 -28.58
CA ALA A 32 -13.90 -15.44 -28.38
C ALA A 32 -12.39 -15.24 -28.14
N LEU A 33 -11.75 -14.36 -28.91
CA LEU A 33 -10.34 -14.02 -28.72
C LEU A 33 -10.08 -13.35 -27.37
N LEU A 34 -10.94 -12.42 -26.95
CA LEU A 34 -10.83 -11.79 -25.63
C LEU A 34 -11.01 -12.79 -24.49
N ALA A 35 -11.94 -13.74 -24.63
CA ALA A 35 -12.12 -14.80 -23.64
C ALA A 35 -10.89 -15.71 -23.54
N ALA A 36 -10.30 -16.09 -24.68
CA ALA A 36 -9.09 -16.90 -24.73
C ALA A 36 -7.89 -16.14 -24.11
N LEU A 37 -7.74 -14.86 -24.44
CA LEU A 37 -6.69 -14.01 -23.86
C LEU A 37 -6.86 -13.87 -22.34
N ALA A 38 -8.09 -13.62 -21.86
CA ALA A 38 -8.39 -13.51 -20.44
C ALA A 38 -8.12 -14.82 -19.68
N TRP A 39 -8.42 -15.96 -20.30
CA TRP A 39 -8.09 -17.28 -19.74
C TRP A 39 -6.58 -17.51 -19.68
N ALA A 40 -5.85 -17.20 -20.76
CA ALA A 40 -4.40 -17.35 -20.83
C ALA A 40 -3.62 -16.42 -19.87
N LEU A 41 -4.16 -15.23 -19.60
CA LEU A 41 -3.56 -14.27 -18.66
C LEU A 41 -4.03 -14.46 -17.22
N LYS A 42 -4.92 -15.40 -16.93
CA LYS A 42 -5.44 -15.63 -15.57
C LYS A 42 -4.36 -16.36 -14.76
N PRO A 43 -3.67 -15.68 -13.82
CA PRO A 43 -2.70 -16.38 -12.99
C PRO A 43 -3.43 -17.42 -12.14
N ASP A 44 -2.85 -18.60 -11.99
CA ASP A 44 -3.32 -19.58 -11.01
C ASP A 44 -3.24 -18.93 -9.63
N ARG A 45 -4.40 -18.61 -9.06
CA ARG A 45 -4.47 -18.21 -7.66
C ARG A 45 -4.35 -19.47 -6.84
N PRO A 46 -3.36 -19.57 -5.94
CA PRO A 46 -3.32 -20.67 -4.99
C PRO A 46 -4.66 -20.73 -4.25
N ASP A 47 -5.21 -21.93 -4.11
CA ASP A 47 -6.37 -22.17 -3.25
C ASP A 47 -5.91 -22.07 -1.79
N PHE A 48 -5.93 -20.83 -1.27
CA PHE A 48 -5.61 -20.58 0.13
C PHE A 48 -6.76 -21.06 0.99
N LYS A 49 -6.58 -22.23 1.60
CA LYS A 49 -7.47 -22.64 2.68
C LYS A 49 -7.33 -21.64 3.83
N PRO A 50 -8.44 -21.13 4.39
CA PRO A 50 -8.37 -20.25 5.55
C PRO A 50 -7.61 -20.97 6.66
N ALA A 51 -6.81 -20.22 7.41
CA ALA A 51 -6.07 -20.76 8.54
C ALA A 51 -7.06 -21.49 9.47
N PRO A 52 -6.75 -22.73 9.90
CA PRO A 52 -7.57 -23.42 10.89
C PRO A 52 -7.80 -22.52 12.10
N LEU A 53 -9.04 -22.48 12.60
CA LEU A 53 -9.39 -21.71 13.80
C LEU A 53 -8.90 -22.38 15.09
N GLU A 54 -8.40 -23.60 14.97
CA GLU A 54 -7.81 -24.34 16.07
C GLU A 54 -6.47 -23.71 16.47
N PRO A 55 -6.17 -23.68 17.78
CA PRO A 55 -4.87 -23.21 18.24
C PRO A 55 -3.76 -24.07 17.61
N PRO A 56 -2.58 -23.48 17.35
CA PRO A 56 -1.45 -24.23 16.86
C PRO A 56 -1.10 -25.37 17.82
N PRO A 57 -0.59 -26.51 17.33
CA PRO A 57 -0.15 -27.62 18.16
C PRO A 57 0.88 -27.15 19.21
N GLU A 58 0.80 -27.70 20.41
CA GLU A 58 1.70 -27.34 21.53
C GLU A 58 3.18 -27.64 21.23
N ASP A 59 3.42 -28.60 20.33
CA ASP A 59 4.74 -29.00 19.82
C ASP A 59 5.22 -28.15 18.64
N CYS A 60 4.46 -27.12 18.23
CA CYS A 60 4.91 -26.17 17.23
C CYS A 60 6.10 -25.35 17.78
N PRO A 61 7.31 -25.46 17.19
CA PRO A 61 8.46 -24.73 17.68
C PRO A 61 8.19 -23.23 17.53
N LYS A 62 8.06 -22.53 18.67
CA LYS A 62 8.07 -21.07 18.70
C LYS A 62 9.49 -20.63 18.37
N VAL A 63 9.76 -20.44 17.08
CA VAL A 63 11.04 -19.91 16.61
C VAL A 63 11.22 -18.57 17.32
N GLN A 64 12.16 -18.52 18.27
CA GLN A 64 12.53 -17.25 18.88
C GLN A 64 13.01 -16.37 17.75
N ARG A 65 12.31 -15.25 17.53
CA ARG A 65 12.70 -14.33 16.49
C ARG A 65 14.07 -13.77 16.87
N GLU A 66 15.08 -14.13 16.09
CA GLU A 66 16.31 -13.35 15.99
C GLU A 66 15.92 -11.88 15.81
N PHE A 67 16.69 -10.94 16.35
CA PHE A 67 16.39 -9.54 16.15
C PHE A 67 16.30 -9.22 14.64
N LEU A 68 15.12 -8.80 14.19
CA LEU A 68 14.86 -8.40 12.81
C LEU A 68 14.61 -6.88 12.78
N PRO A 69 15.47 -6.12 12.07
CA PRO A 69 15.18 -4.73 11.77
C PRO A 69 13.84 -4.61 11.03
N SER A 70 13.12 -3.51 11.29
CA SER A 70 11.85 -3.22 10.61
C SER A 70 11.99 -2.10 9.57
N ASN A 71 10.91 -1.83 8.83
CA ASN A 71 10.83 -0.75 7.85
C ASN A 71 9.63 0.18 8.11
N VAL A 72 9.30 0.39 9.39
CA VAL A 72 8.21 1.28 9.80
C VAL A 72 8.52 2.70 9.35
N THR A 73 7.63 3.28 8.55
CA THR A 73 7.76 4.65 8.03
C THR A 73 7.11 5.68 8.93
N GLU A 74 6.21 5.28 9.82
CA GLU A 74 5.44 6.18 10.69
C GLU A 74 5.19 5.54 12.06
N ILE A 75 5.31 6.34 13.11
CA ILE A 75 4.90 5.99 14.48
C ILE A 75 3.99 7.09 15.03
N LEU A 76 2.90 6.69 15.69
CA LEU A 76 1.92 7.63 16.24
C LEU A 76 2.41 8.23 17.57
N GLU A 77 2.87 7.36 18.47
CA GLU A 77 3.35 7.75 19.80
C GLU A 77 4.65 7.03 20.16
N PRO A 78 5.71 7.75 20.56
CA PRO A 78 5.82 9.22 20.58
C PRO A 78 5.81 9.85 19.18
N SER A 79 5.25 11.05 19.07
CA SER A 79 5.14 11.75 17.78
C SER A 79 6.50 12.23 17.26
N LEU A 80 6.75 12.01 15.97
CA LEU A 80 7.89 12.59 15.24
C LEU A 80 7.64 14.05 14.78
N GLY A 81 6.56 14.67 15.26
CA GLY A 81 6.22 16.06 14.99
C GLY A 81 7.34 17.04 15.36
N GLY A 82 7.45 18.13 14.61
CA GLY A 82 8.47 19.17 14.82
C GLY A 82 9.88 18.81 14.34
N LEU A 83 10.14 17.57 13.92
CA LEU A 83 11.39 17.20 13.24
C LEU A 83 11.34 17.56 11.75
N THR A 84 12.47 18.01 11.19
CA THR A 84 12.64 18.16 9.74
C THR A 84 12.62 16.79 9.05
N PRO A 85 12.34 16.70 7.73
CA PRO A 85 12.31 15.40 7.03
C PRO A 85 13.58 14.56 7.21
N ALA A 86 14.76 15.20 7.13
CA ALA A 86 16.03 14.52 7.34
C ALA A 86 16.17 13.96 8.77
N ARG A 87 15.70 14.71 9.79
CA ARG A 87 15.71 14.27 11.19
C ARG A 87 14.69 13.16 11.44
N LYS A 88 13.50 13.25 10.83
CA LYS A 88 12.49 12.18 10.87
C LYS A 88 13.07 10.88 10.33
N ASN A 89 13.72 10.92 9.17
CA ASN A 89 14.36 9.74 8.58
C ASN A 89 15.45 9.16 9.48
N ARG A 90 16.25 10.02 10.13
CA ARG A 90 17.29 9.56 11.07
C ARG A 90 16.69 8.93 12.33
N ALA A 91 15.65 9.52 12.90
CA ALA A 91 14.93 8.94 14.03
C ALA A 91 14.30 7.60 13.65
N LEU A 92 13.58 7.54 12.53
CA LEU A 92 12.98 6.30 12.02
C LEU A 92 14.02 5.23 11.76
N TYR A 93 15.16 5.58 11.17
CA TYR A 93 16.26 4.63 10.96
C TYR A 93 16.70 3.98 12.28
N ARG A 94 16.98 4.79 13.30
CA ARG A 94 17.37 4.27 14.62
C ARG A 94 16.28 3.42 15.26
N LEU A 95 15.05 3.90 15.26
CA LEU A 95 13.91 3.15 15.82
C LEU A 95 13.71 1.78 15.14
N ASN A 96 13.98 1.68 13.85
CA ASN A 96 13.86 0.44 13.08
C ASN A 96 15.04 -0.53 13.30
N MET A 97 16.22 0.00 13.63
CA MET A 97 17.48 -0.77 13.72
C MET A 97 17.87 -1.13 15.15
N GLU A 98 17.27 -0.50 16.16
CA GLU A 98 17.56 -0.77 17.57
C GLU A 98 16.50 -1.74 18.16
N PRO A 99 16.92 -2.81 18.88
CA PRO A 99 16.00 -3.76 19.50
C PRO A 99 15.25 -3.13 20.68
N CYS A 100 13.98 -3.51 20.85
CA CYS A 100 13.26 -3.22 22.07
C CYS A 100 13.63 -4.23 23.16
N THR A 101 14.01 -3.73 24.33
CA THR A 101 14.45 -4.53 25.48
C THR A 101 13.31 -5.07 26.34
N CYS A 102 12.05 -4.95 25.92
CA CYS A 102 10.90 -5.47 26.67
C CYS A 102 10.69 -7.00 26.56
N GLY A 103 11.56 -7.69 25.80
CA GLY A 103 11.47 -9.14 25.59
C GLY A 103 10.65 -9.58 24.37
N CYS A 104 10.17 -8.64 23.54
CA CYS A 104 9.39 -8.97 22.34
C CYS A 104 10.23 -9.33 21.10
N SER A 105 11.55 -9.17 21.17
CA SER A 105 12.50 -9.37 20.05
C SER A 105 12.22 -8.54 18.78
N LEU A 106 11.37 -7.52 18.88
CA LEU A 106 11.11 -6.57 17.80
C LEU A 106 12.07 -5.38 17.89
N SER A 107 12.22 -4.64 16.79
CA SER A 107 12.74 -3.28 16.85
C SER A 107 11.85 -2.37 17.70
N ILE A 108 12.39 -1.25 18.17
CA ILE A 108 11.61 -0.24 18.90
C ILE A 108 10.42 0.22 18.05
N ALA A 109 10.62 0.48 16.75
CA ALA A 109 9.57 0.94 15.85
C ALA A 109 8.44 -0.10 15.71
N ALA A 110 8.77 -1.35 15.41
CA ALA A 110 7.78 -2.41 15.29
C ALA A 110 7.07 -2.67 16.63
N CYS A 111 7.78 -2.60 17.75
CA CYS A 111 7.18 -2.70 19.08
C CYS A 111 6.14 -1.59 19.32
N ARG A 112 6.40 -0.34 18.90
CA ARG A 112 5.41 0.75 19.01
C ARG A 112 4.17 0.52 18.16
N VAL A 113 4.32 -0.03 16.96
CA VAL A 113 3.19 -0.33 16.06
C VAL A 113 2.33 -1.47 16.60
N HIS A 114 2.96 -2.52 17.13
CA HIS A 114 2.24 -3.71 17.58
C HIS A 114 1.76 -3.66 19.03
N ASN A 115 2.44 -2.90 19.90
CA ASN A 115 2.17 -2.85 21.35
C ASN A 115 2.29 -1.40 21.87
N LEU A 116 1.24 -0.60 21.67
CA LEU A 116 1.20 0.80 22.10
C LEU A 116 1.38 0.97 23.62
N ASP A 117 0.95 -0.02 24.42
CA ASP A 117 1.07 -0.01 25.89
C ASP A 117 2.47 -0.34 26.42
N CYS A 118 3.41 -0.74 25.55
CA CYS A 118 4.78 -1.04 25.96
C CYS A 118 5.51 0.26 26.37
N LYS A 119 5.65 0.48 27.70
CA LYS A 119 6.31 1.66 28.26
C LYS A 119 7.80 1.72 27.89
N ILE A 120 8.48 0.58 27.88
CA ILE A 120 9.91 0.47 27.53
C ILE A 120 10.16 0.97 26.11
N SER A 121 9.36 0.52 25.13
CA SER A 121 9.53 0.98 23.74
C SER A 121 9.21 2.46 23.60
N LYS A 122 8.23 2.99 24.36
CA LYS A 122 7.89 4.41 24.36
C LYS A 122 9.06 5.26 24.86
N GLU A 123 9.62 4.92 26.02
CA GLU A 123 10.73 5.65 26.64
C GLU A 123 11.99 5.64 25.74
N LEU A 124 12.32 4.49 25.15
CA LEU A 124 13.43 4.38 24.20
C LEU A 124 13.19 5.24 22.96
N ALA A 125 11.97 5.25 22.43
CA ALA A 125 11.63 6.06 21.28
C ALA A 125 11.70 7.57 21.58
N GLU A 126 11.20 8.00 22.75
CA GLU A 126 11.28 9.39 23.21
C GLU A 126 12.74 9.84 23.35
N LYS A 127 13.59 8.97 23.91
CA LYS A 127 15.04 9.23 24.03
C LYS A 127 15.70 9.43 22.66
N ILE A 128 15.47 8.54 21.70
CA ILE A 128 16.01 8.64 20.34
C ILE A 128 15.55 9.95 19.67
N ILE A 129 14.28 10.30 19.81
CA ILE A 129 13.72 11.53 19.24
C ILE A 129 14.36 12.78 19.87
N ALA A 130 14.56 12.79 21.19
CA ALA A 130 15.21 13.87 21.90
C ALA A 130 16.67 14.04 21.46
N GLU A 131 17.42 12.95 21.34
CA GLU A 131 18.81 12.95 20.85
C GLU A 131 18.90 13.52 19.42
N VAL A 132 18.05 13.04 18.50
CA VAL A 132 18.02 13.53 17.11
C VAL A 132 17.63 15.02 17.03
N ARG A 133 16.81 15.49 17.97
CA ARG A 133 16.46 16.93 18.08
C ARG A 133 17.67 17.75 18.55
N ALA A 134 18.40 17.29 19.56
CA ALA A 134 19.56 18.01 20.13
C ALA A 134 20.80 18.02 19.23
N GLU A 135 21.11 16.94 18.52
CA GLU A 135 22.25 16.85 17.58
C GLU A 135 22.20 17.89 16.44
N SER A 136 21.03 18.48 16.27
CA SER A 136 20.78 19.43 15.21
C SER A 136 21.07 20.88 15.57
N GLU A 137 21.14 21.18 16.87
CA GLU A 137 21.52 22.48 17.40
C GLU A 137 23.05 22.61 17.34
N THR A 138 23.74 21.55 17.76
CA THR A 138 25.21 21.47 17.76
C THR A 138 25.85 21.48 16.36
N LYS A 139 25.17 21.01 15.30
CA LYS A 139 25.66 21.11 13.91
C LYS A 139 25.43 22.50 13.28
N ARG A 140 24.56 23.33 13.85
CA ARG A 140 24.25 24.67 13.31
C ARG A 140 25.17 25.75 13.88
N GLU A 141 25.73 25.52 15.05
CA GLU A 141 26.68 26.40 15.74
C GLU A 141 28.16 26.14 15.35
N ARG A 142 28.41 25.10 14.54
CA ARG A 142 29.74 24.74 14.04
C ARG A 142 29.80 24.95 12.53
#